data_AF-A0A1F6IFU0-F1
#
_entry.id   AF-A0A1F6IFU0-F1
#
_cell.length_a   1.000
_cell.length_b   1.000
_cell.length_c   1.000
_cell.angle_alpha   90.00
_cell.angle_beta   90.00
_cell.angle_gamma   90.00
#
_symmetry.space_group_name_H-M   'P 1'
#
loop_
_entity.id
_entity.type
_entity.pdbx_description
1 polymer ?
#
loop_
_entity_poly.entity_id
_entity_poly.type
_entity_poly.pdbx_seq_one_letter_code
_entity_poly.pdbx_strand_id
1 'polypeptide(L)' 'MDNIVQLPNLAFFIKISGLILIFGYIIFTVVILIQTITMNKIIHIPPSSQVLTGVTVINLLLAISLFIAAVVIL' A
#
# COMPACT_ATOMS: atom_id res chain seq x y z
N MET A 1 35.92 -13.01 -23.11
CA MET A 1 35.15 -13.24 -21.88
C MET A 1 34.24 -12.04 -21.74
N ASP A 2 33.14 -12.06 -22.48
CA ASP A 2 32.26 -10.90 -22.57
C ASP A 2 31.34 -10.93 -21.35
N ASN A 3 31.75 -10.18 -20.32
CA ASN A 3 30.87 -9.81 -19.21
C ASN A 3 29.82 -8.83 -19.75
N ILE A 4 28.86 -9.36 -20.49
CA ILE A 4 27.60 -8.67 -20.75
C ILE A 4 26.85 -8.71 -19.42
N VAL A 5 27.11 -7.70 -18.60
CA VAL A 5 26.18 -7.30 -17.55
C VAL A 5 24.84 -7.10 -18.25
N GLN A 6 23.97 -8.10 -18.14
CA GLN A 6 22.62 -8.02 -18.65
C GLN A 6 21.96 -6.86 -17.89
N LEU A 7 21.94 -5.67 -18.51
CA LEU A 7 21.23 -4.53 -17.95
C LEU A 7 19.81 -5.01 -17.66
N PRO A 8 19.31 -4.88 -16.42
CA PRO A 8 17.93 -5.18 -16.14
C PRO A 8 17.08 -4.33 -17.09
N ASN A 9 16.27 -5.01 -17.89
CA ASN A 9 15.40 -4.40 -18.87
C ASN A 9 14.60 -3.26 -18.19
N LEU A 10 14.45 -2.10 -18.83
CA LEU A 10 13.76 -0.93 -18.24
C LEU A 10 12.41 -1.30 -17.61
N ALA A 11 11.70 -2.27 -18.22
CA ALA A 11 10.46 -2.84 -17.71
C ALA A 11 10.58 -3.43 -16.29
N PHE A 12 11.71 -4.09 -15.96
CA PHE A 12 11.97 -4.64 -14.64
C PHE A 12 12.07 -3.54 -13.57
N PHE A 13 12.76 -2.44 -13.85
CA PHE A 13 12.86 -1.31 -12.93
C PHE A 13 11.51 -0.62 -12.70
N ILE A 14 10.69 -0.47 -13.75
CA ILE A 14 9.33 0.09 -13.62
C ILE A 14 8.45 -0.78 -12.73
N LYS A 15 8.51 -2.11 -12.89
CA LYS A 15 7.78 -3.04 -12.03
C LYS A 15 8.22 -2.93 -10.57
N ILE A 16 9.53 -2.91 -10.31
CA ILE A 16 10.08 -2.76 -8.96
C ILE A 16 9.68 -1.41 -8.33
N SER A 17 9.77 -0.30 -9.07
CA SER A 17 9.36 1.00 -8.54
C SER A 17 7.86 1.05 -8.24
N GLY A 18 7.04 0.42 -9.09
CA GLY A 18 5.61 0.27 -8.83
C GLY A 18 5.33 -0.52 -7.55
N LEU A 19 6.07 -1.59 -7.31
CA LEU A 19 5.95 -2.43 -6.12
C LEU A 19 6.30 -1.64 -4.84
N ILE A 20 7.35 -0.82 -4.90
CA ILE A 20 7.75 0.07 -3.81
C ILE A 20 6.66 1.11 -3.52
N LEU A 21 6.05 1.70 -4.56
CA LEU A 21 4.95 2.67 -4.40
C LEU A 21 3.72 2.04 -3.77
N ILE A 22 3.33 0.84 -4.21
CA ILE A 22 2.18 0.11 -3.63
C ILE A 22 2.47 -0.22 -2.16
N PHE A 23 3.67 -0.68 -1.84
CA PHE A 23 4.08 -0.96 -0.46
C PHE A 23 4.04 0.30 0.42
N GLY A 24 4.56 1.41 -0.08
CA GLY A 24 4.49 2.70 0.60
C GLY A 24 3.05 3.16 0.85
N TYR A 25 2.16 2.95 -0.13
CA TYR A 25 0.73 3.24 0.02
C TYR A 25 0.09 2.40 1.13
N ILE A 26 0.39 1.09 1.21
CA ILE A 26 -0.10 0.21 2.30
C ILE A 26 0.30 0.75 3.67
N ILE A 27 1.58 1.10 3.86
CA ILE A 27 2.08 1.65 5.14
C ILE A 27 1.33 2.95 5.48
N PHE A 28 1.17 3.84 4.51
CA PHE A 28 0.46 5.10 4.69
C PHE A 28 -1.00 4.89 5.11
N THR A 29 -1.70 3.95 4.48
CA THR A 29 -3.08 3.59 4.84
C THR A 29 -3.17 3.04 6.27
N VAL A 30 -2.20 2.23 6.71
CA VAL A 30 -2.15 1.74 8.11
C VAL A 30 -1.97 2.90 9.09
N VAL A 31 -1.10 3.87 8.79
CA VAL A 31 -0.91 5.05 9.64
C VAL A 31 -2.20 5.86 9.75
N ILE A 32 -2.92 6.10 8.65
CA ILE A 32 -4.22 6.78 8.66
C ILE A 32 -5.23 6.02 9.52
N LEU A 33 -5.28 4.69 9.41
CA LEU A 33 -6.18 3.87 10.20
C LEU A 33 -5.91 4.02 11.70
N ILE A 34 -4.65 3.92 12.11
CA ILE A 34 -4.23 4.08 13.52
C ILE A 34 -4.57 5.47 14.04
N GLN A 35 -4.29 6.52 13.25
CA GLN A 35 -4.63 7.90 13.59
C GLN A 35 -6.16 8.07 13.77
N THR A 36 -6.95 7.52 12.85
CA THR A 36 -8.42 7.60 12.88
C THR A 36 -8.99 6.90 14.12
N ILE A 37 -8.49 5.70 14.45
CA ILE A 37 -8.88 4.96 15.66
C ILE A 37 -8.49 5.74 16.92
N THR A 38 -7.30 6.32 16.94
CA THR A 38 -6.79 7.07 18.09
C THR A 38 -7.60 8.34 18.32
N MET A 39 -7.89 9.10 17.27
CA MET A 39 -8.75 10.29 17.35
C MET A 39 -10.18 9.94 17.76
N ASN A 40 -10.73 8.81 17.29
CA ASN A 40 -12.04 8.34 17.74
C ASN A 40 -12.11 8.07 19.23
N LYS A 41 -11.07 7.45 19.79
CA LYS A 41 -11.02 7.13 21.22
C LYS A 41 -10.93 8.37 22.09
N ILE A 42 -10.26 9.44 21.61
CA ILE A 42 -10.04 10.66 22.40
C ILE A 42 -11.27 11.57 22.35
N ILE A 43 -11.89 11.75 21.19
CA ILE A 43 -12.84 12.86 20.96
C ILE A 43 -14.30 12.39 20.82
N HIS A 44 -14.61 11.08 20.95
CA HIS A 44 -15.95 10.51 20.73
C HIS A 44 -16.60 11.04 19.43
N ILE A 45 -15.86 10.95 18.32
CA ILE A 45 -16.27 11.52 17.04
C ILE A 45 -17.47 10.74 16.46
N PRO A 46 -18.48 11.43 15.88
CA PRO A 46 -19.71 10.84 15.34
C PRO A 46 -19.50 9.73 14.29
N PRO A 47 -20.54 8.93 13.98
CA PRO A 47 -20.49 7.70 13.16
C PRO A 47 -19.81 7.82 11.78
N SER A 48 -19.65 9.04 11.24
CA SER A 48 -18.80 9.30 10.06
C SER A 48 -17.39 8.68 10.16
N SER A 49 -16.85 8.57 11.36
CA SER A 49 -15.54 7.97 11.58
C SER A 49 -15.55 6.44 11.50
N GLN A 50 -16.69 5.78 11.79
CA GLN A 50 -16.83 4.34 11.55
C GLN A 50 -16.86 4.04 10.06
N VAL A 51 -17.53 4.88 9.26
CA VAL A 51 -17.52 4.78 7.79
C VAL A 51 -16.10 5.01 7.25
N LEU A 52 -15.39 6.04 7.72
CA LEU A 52 -14.01 6.30 7.32
C LEU A 52 -13.08 5.13 7.67
N THR A 53 -13.25 4.56 8.87
CA THR A 53 -12.49 3.37 9.31
C THR A 53 -12.79 2.18 8.39
N GLY A 54 -14.06 1.92 8.08
CA GLY A 54 -14.48 0.85 7.17
C GLY A 54 -13.90 1.01 5.75
N VAL A 55 -13.99 2.21 5.17
CA VAL A 55 -13.41 2.51 3.85
C VAL A 55 -11.89 2.34 3.87
N THR A 56 -11.23 2.78 4.94
CA THR A 56 -9.76 2.65 5.09
C THR A 56 -9.35 1.17 5.18
N VAL A 57 -10.10 0.34 5.89
CA VAL A 57 -9.86 -1.11 5.98
C VAL A 57 -10.06 -1.79 4.62
N ILE A 58 -11.13 -1.45 3.90
CA ILE A 58 -11.37 -2.00 2.54
C ILE A 58 -10.22 -1.60 1.60
N ASN A 59 -9.81 -0.33 1.61
CA ASN A 59 -8.69 0.14 0.81
C ASN A 59 -7.37 -0.56 1.18
N LEU A 60 -7.15 -0.82 2.46
CA LEU A 60 -5.97 -1.57 2.92
C LEU A 60 -5.97 -3.00 2.36
N LEU A 61 -7.12 -3.70 2.42
CA LEU A 61 -7.26 -5.05 1.88
C LEU A 61 -7.02 -5.06 0.36
N LEU A 62 -7.61 -4.12 -0.37
CA LEU A 62 -7.40 -3.97 -1.81
C LEU A 62 -5.93 -3.70 -2.16
N ALA A 63 -5.26 -2.82 -1.40
CA ALA A 63 -3.85 -2.51 -1.60
C ALA A 63 -2.96 -3.74 -1.36
N ILE A 64 -3.24 -4.52 -0.31
CA ILE A 64 -2.53 -5.78 -0.04
C ILE A 64 -2.78 -6.79 -1.16
N SER A 65 -4.02 -6.95 -1.63
CA SER A 65 -4.33 -7.82 -2.77
C SER A 65 -3.59 -7.40 -4.04
N LEU A 66 -3.55 -6.09 -4.33
CA LEU A 66 -2.83 -5.53 -5.47
C LEU A 66 -1.33 -5.76 -5.35
N PHE A 67 -0.75 -5.61 -4.16
CA PHE A 67 0.65 -5.88 -3.90
C PHE A 67 0.99 -7.35 -4.14
N ILE A 68 0.19 -8.29 -3.61
CA ILE A 68 0.39 -9.72 -3.83
C ILE A 68 0.30 -10.05 -5.32
N ALA A 69 -0.71 -9.52 -6.03
CA ALA A 69 -0.83 -9.71 -7.47
C ALA A 69 0.37 -9.14 -8.24
N ALA A 70 0.85 -7.96 -7.88
CA ALA A 70 2.03 -7.33 -8.49
C ALA A 70 3.31 -8.15 -8.26
N VAL A 71 3.46 -8.77 -7.08
CA VAL A 71 4.58 -9.68 -6.77
C VAL A 71 4.51 -10.95 -7.63
N VAL A 72 3.32 -11.51 -7.86
CA VAL A 72 3.15 -12.73 -8.69
C VAL A 72 3.50 -12.49 -10.16
N ILE A 73 3.26 -11.28 -10.67
CA ILE A 73 3.48 -10.91 -12.09
C ILE A 73 4.91 -10.34 -12.31
N LEU A 74 5.66 -10.10 -11.24
CA LEU A 74 7.02 -9.56 -11.30
C LEU A 74 7.96 -10.53 -12.00
#